data_AF-A0A844GB17-F1
#
_entry.id   AF-A0A844GB17-F1
#
_cell.length_a   1.000
_cell.length_b   1.000
_cell.length_c   1.000
_cell.angle_alpha   90.00
_cell.angle_beta   90.00
_cell.angle_gamma   90.00
#
_symmetry.space_group_name_H-M   'P 1'
#
loop_
_entity.id
_entity.type
_entity.pdbx_description
1 polymer ?
#
loop_
_entity_poly.entity_id
_entity_poly.type
_entity_poly.pdbx_seq_one_letter_code
_entity_poly.pdbx_strand_id
1 'polypeptide(L)'
;MMKRGSRVCAGGCCGVSSKGSAMCCNSPTRLSIRLLPRPDKRYKRWRCMRMQHEPDRTSTGPTGGAGGAADYRGAIVVLLAWLGGMAVYRDAGLSRARGVWRGSTLPPRWLVLLAVVVPVVLLWLTLRTLVGREGGVALLLLLVGFKAFETQNLRDWRVLLTLGFFLAAMPLLFDQSPLAASWLVLTLLALTWAMALLAGTPPVGSGRTAVVSLLLALPLMLVLFVAMPRLPGPLWSMPDSRHTASTGLADSMEPGSISQLIPRHDPVFSVVFNEPAPPRRALYWRVMTFDDFDGQRWSNLHAIQQERVSLSGGQVWHYSLTTRPEEGRLPALDYPLPGSADTALAQGGTLRQLIKNDDLRRYRLASASGASVYARLSAQEQAFYRRLPAGNPQARQLAESLWQRSPDDRAWVQAALEHFRLEGFRYTLTPPRLAENSIDQFLFLTRQGFCEHYAGALTFLARAA
;
A
#
# COMPACT_ATOMS: atom_id res chain seq x y z
N MET A 1 70.93 32.11 -14.33
CA MET A 1 69.57 32.55 -13.92
C MET A 1 69.34 32.12 -12.47
N MET A 2 69.02 33.03 -11.52
CA MET A 2 67.65 33.40 -11.07
C MET A 2 66.81 32.22 -10.55
N LYS A 3 66.24 32.23 -9.33
CA LYS A 3 66.39 33.13 -8.16
C LYS A 3 65.91 32.41 -6.86
N ARG A 4 66.14 33.05 -5.69
CA ARG A 4 65.69 32.63 -4.32
C ARG A 4 64.16 32.42 -4.23
N GLY A 5 63.55 31.68 -3.29
CA GLY A 5 64.06 30.85 -2.17
C GLY A 5 63.06 30.72 -0.98
N SER A 6 63.39 29.87 -0.01
CA SER A 6 63.04 29.92 1.45
C SER A 6 61.58 29.90 2.01
N ARG A 7 61.34 28.92 2.93
CA ARG A 7 60.67 29.05 4.28
C ARG A 7 59.13 29.32 4.31
N VAL A 8 58.35 29.07 5.38
CA VAL A 8 58.56 28.47 6.73
C VAL A 8 57.26 27.82 7.30
N CYS A 9 57.41 27.03 8.38
CA CYS A 9 56.52 26.40 9.41
C CYS A 9 55.05 26.93 9.63
N ALA A 10 54.22 26.44 10.57
CA ALA A 10 54.31 25.50 11.72
C ALA A 10 52.92 24.85 11.97
N GLY A 11 52.68 23.86 12.84
CA GLY A 11 53.47 23.11 13.84
C GLY A 11 52.52 22.11 14.57
N GLY A 12 52.92 21.25 15.50
CA GLY A 12 54.23 20.96 16.10
C GLY A 12 54.24 19.55 16.73
N CYS A 13 55.38 19.11 17.29
CA CYS A 13 55.66 17.69 17.57
C CYS A 13 55.55 17.25 19.04
N CYS A 14 55.22 15.97 19.26
CA CYS A 14 55.72 15.05 20.30
C CYS A 14 55.22 13.62 19.96
N GLY A 15 55.99 12.51 20.04
CA GLY A 15 57.39 12.30 20.40
C GLY A 15 57.83 10.86 20.02
N VAL A 16 59.10 10.49 20.28
CA VAL A 16 59.78 9.25 19.80
C VAL A 16 60.72 8.77 20.94
N SER A 17 60.97 7.48 21.25
CA SER A 17 60.81 6.16 20.57
C SER A 17 60.38 5.07 21.62
N SER A 18 60.38 3.74 21.47
CA SER A 18 60.85 2.76 20.45
C SER A 18 60.17 1.38 20.64
N LYS A 19 60.35 0.45 19.67
CA LYS A 19 59.91 -0.98 19.65
C LYS A 19 58.37 -1.17 19.55
N GLY A 20 57.84 -2.16 18.84
CA GLY A 20 58.44 -3.16 17.95
C GLY A 20 57.38 -4.16 17.45
N SER A 21 57.62 -4.80 16.29
CA SER A 21 56.74 -5.78 15.61
C SER A 21 55.38 -5.26 15.12
N ALA A 22 55.16 -5.31 13.80
CA ALA A 22 53.83 -5.17 13.21
C ALA A 22 53.08 -6.51 13.28
N MET A 23 51.77 -6.48 13.52
CA MET A 23 50.90 -7.66 13.44
C MET A 23 49.52 -7.28 12.93
N CYS A 24 49.19 -7.70 11.71
CA CYS A 24 47.90 -7.41 11.08
C CYS A 24 46.83 -8.43 11.52
N CYS A 25 45.80 -7.98 12.22
CA CYS A 25 44.59 -8.76 12.46
C CYS A 25 43.33 -7.98 12.05
N ASN A 26 42.54 -8.54 11.14
CA ASN A 26 41.26 -8.01 10.72
C ASN A 26 40.18 -8.28 11.77
N SER A 27 39.51 -7.25 12.28
CA SER A 27 38.03 -7.17 12.37
C SER A 27 37.56 -5.90 13.11
N PRO A 28 36.44 -5.28 12.70
CA PRO A 28 35.95 -4.04 13.33
C PRO A 28 35.01 -4.34 14.51
N THR A 29 35.53 -4.33 15.74
CA THR A 29 34.69 -4.36 16.95
C THR A 29 34.12 -2.96 17.25
N ARG A 30 32.86 -2.90 17.71
CA ARG A 30 32.09 -1.65 17.90
C ARG A 30 32.74 -0.74 18.94
N LEU A 31 33.04 0.52 18.59
CA LEU A 31 33.42 1.56 19.55
C LEU A 31 32.20 2.40 19.94
N SER A 32 31.67 2.20 21.15
CA SER A 32 30.56 2.97 21.71
C SER A 32 31.07 4.22 22.44
N ILE A 33 31.06 5.37 21.76
CA ILE A 33 31.50 6.65 22.37
C ILE A 33 30.45 7.13 23.38
N ARG A 34 30.75 6.92 24.67
CA ARG A 34 29.97 7.42 25.81
C ARG A 34 30.51 8.78 26.25
N LEU A 35 29.87 9.87 25.80
CA LEU A 35 30.17 11.22 26.27
C LEU A 35 29.57 11.45 27.67
N LEU A 36 30.41 11.85 28.63
CA LEU A 36 30.01 12.35 29.95
C LEU A 36 30.13 13.88 29.98
N PRO A 37 29.18 14.60 30.59
CA PRO A 37 29.19 16.06 30.62
C PRO A 37 30.14 16.64 31.69
N ARG A 38 30.57 17.89 31.49
CA ARG A 38 31.04 18.78 32.56
C ARG A 38 30.10 20.01 32.68
N PRO A 39 30.02 20.66 33.85
CA PRO A 39 28.86 21.48 34.23
C PRO A 39 29.09 23.00 34.06
N ASP A 40 28.09 23.77 34.54
CA ASP A 40 28.13 25.20 34.90
C ASP A 40 28.05 26.22 33.72
N LYS A 41 27.26 27.30 33.74
CA LYS A 41 26.40 27.94 34.78
C LYS A 41 25.07 28.51 34.24
N ARG A 42 24.04 28.47 35.09
CA ARG A 42 22.87 29.39 35.20
C ARG A 42 21.96 29.61 33.96
N TYR A 43 20.68 29.26 34.10
CA TYR A 43 19.57 30.26 34.10
C TYR A 43 18.39 29.78 34.96
N LYS A 44 17.34 30.60 35.07
CA LYS A 44 16.40 30.65 36.23
C LYS A 44 15.34 29.53 36.29
N ARG A 45 15.00 29.16 37.54
CA ARG A 45 13.81 28.42 38.02
C ARG A 45 12.61 28.34 37.06
N TRP A 46 12.13 27.12 36.84
CA TRP A 46 10.70 26.82 36.77
C TRP A 46 10.33 25.86 37.91
N ARG A 47 9.06 25.87 38.35
CA ARG A 47 8.61 25.21 39.58
C ARG A 47 8.06 23.81 39.24
N CYS A 48 8.70 22.75 39.71
CA CYS A 48 8.23 21.38 39.45
C CYS A 48 6.83 21.15 40.04
N MET A 49 5.89 20.70 39.20
CA MET A 49 4.61 20.15 39.65
C MET A 49 4.80 18.68 40.01
N ARG A 50 4.11 18.24 41.07
CA ARG A 50 4.38 16.98 41.77
C ARG A 50 3.77 15.79 41.02
N MET A 51 4.59 15.02 40.28
CA MET A 51 4.21 13.67 39.88
C MET A 51 4.14 12.77 41.13
N GLN A 52 3.10 11.95 41.22
CA GLN A 52 2.99 10.88 42.21
C GLN A 52 3.41 9.55 41.56
N HIS A 53 4.15 8.73 42.30
CA HIS A 53 4.43 7.35 41.90
C HIS A 53 3.17 6.49 42.07
N GLU A 54 2.98 5.55 41.16
CA GLU A 54 2.28 4.28 41.36
C GLU A 54 3.17 3.21 40.67
N PRO A 55 3.37 2.00 41.23
CA PRO A 55 4.58 1.22 40.99
C PRO A 55 4.53 0.26 39.78
N ASP A 56 5.73 -0.16 39.35
CA ASP A 56 5.92 -1.20 38.33
C ASP A 56 5.18 -2.51 38.67
N ARG A 57 4.48 -3.06 37.68
CA ARG A 57 4.15 -4.49 37.64
C ARG A 57 4.89 -5.15 36.48
N THR A 58 6.00 -5.80 36.82
CA THR A 58 6.71 -6.72 35.93
C THR A 58 5.81 -7.89 35.53
N SER A 59 5.47 -8.01 34.25
CA SER A 59 5.00 -9.27 33.67
C SER A 59 5.85 -9.61 32.44
N THR A 60 6.39 -10.83 32.43
CA THR A 60 7.31 -11.31 31.40
C THR A 60 6.55 -11.63 30.11
N GLY A 61 6.65 -10.76 29.10
CA GLY A 61 6.21 -11.05 27.74
C GLY A 61 7.24 -11.88 26.97
N PRO A 62 6.85 -12.98 26.29
CA PRO A 62 7.79 -13.83 25.55
C PRO A 62 8.27 -13.18 24.25
N THR A 63 9.51 -13.47 23.87
CA THR A 63 10.10 -13.01 22.61
C THR A 63 9.71 -13.89 21.42
N GLY A 64 9.18 -13.25 20.36
CA GLY A 64 9.36 -13.71 18.98
C GLY A 64 8.12 -14.22 18.23
N GLY A 65 7.99 -13.78 16.96
CA GLY A 65 7.53 -14.66 15.89
C GLY A 65 6.06 -14.63 15.44
N ALA A 66 5.49 -13.47 15.11
CA ALA A 66 4.41 -13.38 14.12
C ALA A 66 4.32 -11.95 13.50
N GLY A 67 3.96 -11.74 12.24
CA GLY A 67 3.62 -12.73 11.21
C GLY A 67 2.26 -12.49 10.53
N GLY A 68 2.02 -11.30 9.98
CA GLY A 68 0.89 -11.04 9.07
C GLY A 68 -0.50 -11.17 9.69
N ALA A 69 -0.92 -10.19 10.49
CA ALA A 69 -2.31 -10.08 10.95
C ALA A 69 -3.24 -9.70 9.78
N ALA A 70 -3.72 -10.71 9.05
CA ALA A 70 -4.76 -10.56 8.04
C ALA A 70 -6.08 -10.06 8.67
N ASP A 71 -7.06 -9.66 7.85
CA ASP A 71 -8.37 -9.23 8.36
C ASP A 71 -9.21 -10.42 8.85
N TYR A 72 -8.86 -10.90 10.04
CA TYR A 72 -9.55 -11.99 10.70
C TYR A 72 -10.98 -11.62 11.10
N ARG A 73 -11.45 -10.36 11.01
CA ARG A 73 -12.83 -10.02 11.42
C ARG A 73 -13.85 -10.62 10.48
N GLY A 74 -13.63 -10.55 9.17
CA GLY A 74 -14.44 -11.26 8.18
C GLY A 74 -14.40 -12.78 8.40
N ALA A 75 -13.20 -13.33 8.56
CA ALA A 75 -13.00 -14.77 8.79
C ALA A 75 -13.68 -15.26 10.09
N ILE A 76 -13.57 -14.52 11.20
CA ILE A 76 -14.17 -14.85 12.50
C ILE A 76 -15.70 -14.72 12.43
N VAL A 77 -16.26 -13.71 11.76
CA VAL A 77 -17.71 -13.61 11.59
C VAL A 77 -18.24 -14.78 10.75
N VAL A 78 -17.56 -15.13 9.65
CA VAL A 78 -17.93 -16.31 8.83
C VAL A 78 -17.76 -17.60 9.62
N LEU A 79 -16.68 -17.77 10.40
CA LEU A 79 -16.42 -18.95 11.22
C LEU A 79 -17.41 -19.09 12.39
N LEU A 80 -17.80 -17.98 13.04
CA LEU A 80 -18.82 -17.98 14.09
C LEU A 80 -20.23 -18.21 13.52
N ALA A 81 -20.53 -17.69 12.33
CA ALA A 81 -21.75 -18.05 11.60
C ALA A 81 -21.76 -19.54 11.19
N TRP A 82 -20.60 -20.08 10.78
CA TRP A 82 -20.42 -21.50 10.49
C TRP A 82 -20.56 -22.37 11.74
N LEU A 83 -19.95 -22.00 12.87
CA LEU A 83 -19.98 -22.77 14.13
C LEU A 83 -21.34 -22.65 14.83
N GLY A 84 -21.93 -21.45 14.89
CA GLY A 84 -23.29 -21.24 15.42
C GLY A 84 -24.34 -21.91 14.56
N GLY A 85 -24.17 -21.84 13.22
CA GLY A 85 -24.93 -22.63 12.26
C GLY A 85 -24.78 -24.12 12.56
N MET A 86 -23.57 -24.68 12.48
CA MET A 86 -23.33 -26.11 12.73
C MET A 86 -23.80 -26.56 14.11
N ALA A 87 -23.80 -25.74 15.16
CA ALA A 87 -24.39 -26.11 16.45
C ALA A 87 -25.92 -26.28 16.34
N VAL A 88 -26.64 -25.26 15.84
CA VAL A 88 -28.10 -25.30 15.66
C VAL A 88 -28.52 -26.39 14.68
N TYR A 89 -27.79 -26.56 13.58
CA TYR A 89 -28.03 -27.58 12.56
C TYR A 89 -27.63 -28.99 12.99
N ARG A 90 -26.59 -29.16 13.82
CA ARG A 90 -26.28 -30.45 14.46
C ARG A 90 -27.40 -30.86 15.39
N ASP A 91 -27.95 -29.94 16.18
CA ASP A 91 -28.99 -30.28 17.15
C ASP A 91 -30.37 -30.46 16.48
N ALA A 92 -30.64 -29.76 15.37
CA ALA A 92 -31.72 -30.08 14.43
C ALA A 92 -31.51 -31.44 13.72
N GLY A 93 -30.27 -31.78 13.36
CA GLY A 93 -29.91 -33.05 12.75
C GLY A 93 -30.06 -34.24 13.71
N LEU A 94 -29.57 -34.12 14.94
CA LEU A 94 -29.72 -35.14 15.98
C LEU A 94 -31.17 -35.29 16.43
N SER A 95 -31.96 -34.20 16.52
CA SER A 95 -33.40 -34.33 16.81
C SER A 95 -34.14 -35.02 15.66
N ARG A 96 -33.80 -34.74 14.39
CA ARG A 96 -34.35 -35.47 13.24
C ARG A 96 -33.92 -36.94 13.21
N ALA A 97 -32.66 -37.25 13.52
CA ALA A 97 -32.17 -38.63 13.61
C ALA A 97 -32.85 -39.42 14.74
N ARG A 98 -32.95 -38.83 15.95
CA ARG A 98 -33.71 -39.39 17.09
C ARG A 98 -35.20 -39.53 16.78
N GLY A 99 -35.76 -38.62 15.97
CA GLY A 99 -37.14 -38.65 15.51
C GLY A 99 -37.44 -39.79 14.55
N VAL A 100 -36.58 -40.01 13.55
CA VAL A 100 -36.66 -41.17 12.65
C VAL A 100 -36.52 -42.48 13.44
N TRP A 101 -35.62 -42.53 14.43
CA TRP A 101 -35.48 -43.67 15.35
C TRP A 101 -36.64 -43.85 16.36
N ARG A 102 -37.63 -42.94 16.37
CA ARG A 102 -38.82 -42.97 17.24
C ARG A 102 -40.14 -42.82 16.48
N GLY A 103 -40.12 -42.90 15.15
CA GLY A 103 -41.33 -42.81 14.32
C GLY A 103 -42.04 -41.44 14.33
N SER A 104 -41.36 -40.36 14.73
CA SER A 104 -42.00 -39.03 14.80
C SER A 104 -42.21 -38.41 13.42
N THR A 105 -43.28 -37.63 13.26
CA THR A 105 -43.57 -36.88 12.04
C THR A 105 -42.44 -35.91 11.65
N LEU A 106 -42.28 -35.70 10.34
CA LEU A 106 -41.31 -34.76 9.78
C LEU A 106 -41.67 -33.31 10.20
N PRO A 107 -40.67 -32.43 10.46
CA PRO A 107 -40.93 -31.04 10.80
C PRO A 107 -41.66 -30.31 9.66
N PRO A 108 -42.58 -29.37 9.98
CA PRO A 108 -43.44 -28.76 8.97
C PRO A 108 -42.66 -27.93 7.95
N ARG A 109 -43.11 -27.95 6.69
CA ARG A 109 -42.38 -27.42 5.53
C ARG A 109 -41.95 -25.94 5.68
N TRP A 110 -42.74 -25.11 6.38
CA TRP A 110 -42.40 -23.71 6.64
C TRP A 110 -41.14 -23.54 7.50
N LEU A 111 -40.86 -24.48 8.42
CA LEU A 111 -39.73 -24.43 9.33
C LEU A 111 -38.43 -24.80 8.58
N VAL A 112 -38.54 -25.74 7.63
CA VAL A 112 -37.46 -26.05 6.67
C VAL A 112 -37.21 -24.88 5.71
N LEU A 113 -38.26 -24.22 5.21
CA LEU A 113 -38.13 -23.02 4.38
C LEU A 113 -37.41 -21.89 5.12
N LEU A 114 -37.81 -21.61 6.37
CA LEU A 114 -37.22 -20.58 7.22
C LEU A 114 -35.75 -20.88 7.52
N ALA A 115 -35.40 -22.15 7.76
CA ALA A 115 -34.02 -22.60 7.90
C ALA A 115 -33.17 -22.29 6.64
N VAL A 116 -33.71 -22.44 5.42
CA VAL A 116 -32.98 -22.08 4.19
C VAL A 116 -32.91 -20.57 3.99
N VAL A 117 -34.01 -19.84 4.19
CA VAL A 117 -34.10 -18.41 3.88
C VAL A 117 -33.28 -17.53 4.84
N VAL A 118 -33.31 -17.81 6.15
CA VAL A 118 -32.65 -16.93 7.15
C VAL A 118 -31.14 -16.80 6.92
N PRO A 119 -30.36 -17.88 6.70
CA PRO A 119 -28.93 -17.78 6.39
C PRO A 119 -28.63 -17.11 5.05
N VAL A 120 -29.48 -17.27 4.01
CA VAL A 120 -29.31 -16.56 2.72
C VAL A 120 -29.51 -15.05 2.91
N VAL A 121 -30.53 -14.65 3.67
CA VAL A 121 -30.79 -13.23 3.99
C VAL A 121 -29.67 -12.66 4.87
N LEU A 122 -29.20 -13.40 5.87
CA LEU A 122 -28.06 -12.98 6.70
C LEU A 122 -26.78 -12.83 5.87
N LEU A 123 -26.52 -13.74 4.93
CA LEU A 123 -25.40 -13.65 4.00
C LEU A 123 -25.50 -12.39 3.14
N TRP A 124 -26.68 -12.12 2.57
CA TRP A 124 -26.92 -10.93 1.76
C TRP A 124 -26.76 -9.63 2.56
N LEU A 125 -27.28 -9.56 3.79
CA LEU A 125 -27.08 -8.41 4.68
C LEU A 125 -25.60 -8.19 5.05
N THR A 126 -24.82 -9.26 5.16
CA THR A 126 -23.39 -9.21 5.50
C THR A 126 -22.52 -8.77 4.32
N LEU A 127 -22.70 -9.39 3.15
CA LEU A 127 -21.87 -9.16 1.96
C LEU A 127 -22.39 -8.03 1.05
N ARG A 128 -23.65 -7.59 1.25
CA ARG A 128 -24.45 -6.69 0.39
C ARG A 128 -24.65 -7.15 -1.07
N THR A 129 -23.96 -8.21 -1.50
CA THR A 129 -24.16 -8.89 -2.78
C THR A 129 -24.09 -10.41 -2.61
N LEU A 130 -24.92 -11.12 -3.36
CA LEU A 130 -24.82 -12.58 -3.59
C LEU A 130 -24.01 -12.89 -4.87
N VAL A 131 -23.79 -11.88 -5.70
CA VAL A 131 -23.19 -11.96 -7.04
C VAL A 131 -21.76 -11.42 -6.99
N GLY A 132 -20.80 -12.27 -7.36
CA GLY A 132 -19.36 -12.01 -7.23
C GLY A 132 -18.65 -13.13 -6.46
N ARG A 133 -17.32 -13.03 -6.34
CA ARG A 133 -16.45 -14.08 -5.76
C ARG A 133 -16.87 -14.50 -4.34
N GLU A 134 -17.12 -13.53 -3.47
CA GLU A 134 -17.41 -13.77 -2.04
C GLU A 134 -18.82 -14.32 -1.84
N GLY A 135 -19.83 -13.68 -2.45
CA GLY A 135 -21.23 -14.12 -2.40
C GLY A 135 -21.45 -15.50 -3.00
N GLY A 136 -20.86 -15.78 -4.17
CA GLY A 136 -21.01 -17.06 -4.86
C GLY A 136 -20.42 -18.24 -4.08
N VAL A 137 -19.20 -18.10 -3.56
CA VAL A 137 -18.55 -19.17 -2.77
C VAL A 137 -19.30 -19.44 -1.46
N ALA A 138 -19.72 -18.39 -0.75
CA ALA A 138 -20.45 -18.55 0.50
C ALA A 138 -21.87 -19.12 0.31
N LEU A 139 -22.56 -18.75 -0.79
CA LEU A 139 -23.85 -19.34 -1.16
C LEU A 139 -23.70 -20.82 -1.57
N LEU A 140 -22.64 -21.19 -2.29
CA LEU A 140 -22.35 -22.59 -2.64
C LEU A 140 -22.04 -23.43 -1.39
N LEU A 141 -21.22 -22.92 -0.46
CA LEU A 141 -20.97 -23.54 0.84
C LEU A 141 -22.26 -23.79 1.62
N LEU A 142 -23.16 -22.81 1.63
CA LEU A 142 -24.46 -22.91 2.29
C LEU A 142 -25.37 -23.99 1.65
N LEU A 143 -25.46 -24.00 0.32
CA LEU A 143 -26.27 -24.98 -0.43
C LEU A 143 -25.72 -26.42 -0.30
N VAL A 144 -24.39 -26.60 -0.30
CA VAL A 144 -23.75 -27.88 0.00
C VAL A 144 -24.05 -28.31 1.43
N GLY A 145 -23.98 -27.39 2.39
CA GLY A 145 -24.40 -27.63 3.77
C GLY A 145 -25.82 -28.14 3.88
N PHE A 146 -26.80 -27.49 3.24
CA PHE A 146 -28.18 -27.99 3.22
C PHE A 146 -28.32 -29.36 2.55
N LYS A 147 -27.64 -29.59 1.42
CA LYS A 147 -27.69 -30.90 0.74
C LYS A 147 -27.07 -32.02 1.57
N ALA A 148 -26.13 -31.71 2.48
CA ALA A 148 -25.55 -32.62 3.47
C ALA A 148 -26.51 -33.00 4.63
N PHE A 149 -27.62 -32.27 4.83
CA PHE A 149 -28.68 -32.63 5.78
C PHE A 149 -29.88 -33.34 5.13
N GLU A 150 -29.99 -33.31 3.80
CA GLU A 150 -31.03 -34.04 3.04
C GLU A 150 -30.58 -35.47 2.64
N THR A 151 -29.28 -35.76 2.80
CA THR A 151 -28.58 -36.93 2.27
C THR A 151 -29.14 -38.24 2.83
N GLN A 152 -29.81 -39.03 1.98
CA GLN A 152 -30.39 -40.32 2.37
C GLN A 152 -29.87 -41.49 1.53
N ASN A 153 -29.49 -41.25 0.27
CA ASN A 153 -29.04 -42.30 -0.63
C ASN A 153 -27.53 -42.23 -0.90
N LEU A 154 -26.93 -43.35 -1.29
CA LEU A 154 -25.55 -43.40 -1.81
C LEU A 154 -25.34 -42.45 -3.01
N ARG A 155 -26.40 -42.17 -3.78
CA ARG A 155 -26.39 -41.18 -4.87
C ARG A 155 -26.16 -39.75 -4.34
N ASP A 156 -26.82 -39.37 -3.24
CA ASP A 156 -26.68 -38.03 -2.67
C ASP A 156 -25.25 -37.81 -2.14
N TRP A 157 -24.65 -38.83 -1.51
CA TRP A 157 -23.25 -38.81 -1.07
C TRP A 157 -22.26 -38.64 -2.23
N ARG A 158 -22.47 -39.32 -3.36
CA ARG A 158 -21.64 -39.14 -4.58
C ARG A 158 -21.74 -37.72 -5.12
N VAL A 159 -22.95 -37.14 -5.15
CA VAL A 159 -23.17 -35.74 -5.57
C VAL A 159 -22.43 -34.77 -4.64
N LEU A 160 -22.52 -34.97 -3.32
CA LEU A 160 -21.82 -34.12 -2.34
C LEU A 160 -20.30 -34.18 -2.47
N LEU A 161 -19.71 -35.34 -2.70
CA LEU A 161 -18.27 -35.45 -2.94
C LEU A 161 -17.84 -34.76 -4.24
N THR A 162 -18.63 -34.88 -5.32
CA THR A 162 -18.39 -34.15 -6.58
C THR A 162 -18.47 -32.64 -6.41
N LEU A 163 -19.44 -32.13 -5.65
CA LEU A 163 -19.48 -30.70 -5.29
C LEU A 163 -18.31 -30.32 -4.38
N GLY A 164 -17.91 -31.20 -3.46
CA GLY A 164 -16.72 -31.04 -2.63
C GLY A 164 -15.44 -30.81 -3.44
N PHE A 165 -15.24 -31.57 -4.54
CA PHE A 165 -14.11 -31.36 -5.45
C PHE A 165 -14.12 -29.98 -6.13
N PHE A 166 -15.30 -29.46 -6.49
CA PHE A 166 -15.44 -28.11 -7.02
C PHE A 166 -15.16 -27.06 -5.94
N LEU A 167 -15.70 -27.24 -4.73
CA LEU A 167 -15.50 -26.31 -3.61
C LEU A 167 -14.05 -26.30 -3.09
N ALA A 168 -13.30 -27.41 -3.21
CA ALA A 168 -11.89 -27.51 -2.79
C ALA A 168 -10.99 -26.48 -3.50
N ALA A 169 -11.32 -26.09 -4.74
CA ALA A 169 -10.59 -25.07 -5.49
C ALA A 169 -10.94 -23.63 -5.09
N MET A 170 -12.06 -23.39 -4.42
CA MET A 170 -12.57 -22.04 -4.14
C MET A 170 -11.65 -21.15 -3.29
N PRO A 171 -10.90 -21.67 -2.29
CA PRO A 171 -9.91 -20.87 -1.54
C PRO A 171 -8.84 -20.20 -2.44
N LEU A 172 -8.46 -20.83 -3.57
CA LEU A 172 -7.44 -20.29 -4.48
C LEU A 172 -7.88 -19.05 -5.26
N LEU A 173 -9.18 -18.70 -5.25
CA LEU A 173 -9.65 -17.41 -5.76
C LEU A 173 -9.37 -16.25 -4.79
N PHE A 174 -8.99 -16.54 -3.53
CA PHE A 174 -8.74 -15.56 -2.48
C PHE A 174 -7.26 -15.48 -2.10
N ASP A 175 -6.63 -16.64 -1.87
CA ASP A 175 -5.23 -16.74 -1.47
C ASP A 175 -4.51 -17.81 -2.31
N GLN A 176 -3.34 -17.46 -2.81
CA GLN A 176 -2.46 -18.32 -3.61
C GLN A 176 -1.17 -18.70 -2.86
N SER A 177 -1.16 -18.53 -1.53
CA SER A 177 -0.04 -18.89 -0.67
C SER A 177 0.29 -20.40 -0.72
N PRO A 178 1.52 -20.79 -0.33
CA PRO A 178 1.85 -22.20 -0.12
C PRO A 178 0.95 -22.91 0.90
N LEU A 179 0.35 -22.16 1.84
CA LEU A 179 -0.60 -22.70 2.81
C LEU A 179 -1.92 -23.06 2.13
N ALA A 180 -2.48 -22.17 1.29
CA ALA A 180 -3.67 -22.45 0.48
C ALA A 180 -3.44 -23.62 -0.49
N ALA A 181 -2.25 -23.73 -1.09
CA ALA A 181 -1.87 -24.88 -1.90
C ALA A 181 -1.83 -26.20 -1.08
N SER A 182 -1.26 -26.18 0.14
CA SER A 182 -1.24 -27.36 1.01
C SER A 182 -2.64 -27.77 1.45
N TRP A 183 -3.52 -26.80 1.73
CA TRP A 183 -4.93 -27.03 2.04
C TRP A 183 -5.67 -27.69 0.88
N LEU A 184 -5.45 -27.24 -0.38
CA LEU A 184 -6.03 -27.90 -1.55
C LEU A 184 -5.60 -29.37 -1.63
N VAL A 185 -4.30 -29.66 -1.51
CA VAL A 185 -3.78 -31.03 -1.62
C VAL A 185 -4.38 -31.94 -0.53
N LEU A 186 -4.41 -31.48 0.72
CA LEU A 186 -5.04 -32.23 1.83
C LEU A 186 -6.54 -32.44 1.60
N THR A 187 -7.26 -31.42 1.12
CA THR A 187 -8.69 -31.50 0.82
C THR A 187 -8.99 -32.47 -0.33
N LEU A 188 -8.20 -32.43 -1.41
CA LEU A 188 -8.32 -33.35 -2.53
C LEU A 188 -8.02 -34.80 -2.12
N LEU A 189 -7.01 -35.03 -1.28
CA LEU A 189 -6.71 -36.36 -0.71
C LEU A 189 -7.84 -36.88 0.18
N ALA A 190 -8.44 -36.02 1.02
CA ALA A 190 -9.58 -36.40 1.85
C ALA A 190 -10.82 -36.76 0.99
N LEU A 191 -11.09 -35.99 -0.06
CA LEU A 191 -12.22 -36.22 -0.97
C LEU A 191 -12.02 -37.47 -1.86
N THR A 192 -10.81 -37.71 -2.39
CA THR A 192 -10.52 -38.93 -3.15
C THR A 192 -10.56 -40.16 -2.27
N TRP A 193 -10.08 -40.07 -1.03
CA TRP A 193 -10.19 -41.16 -0.05
C TRP A 193 -11.66 -41.45 0.31
N ALA A 194 -12.46 -40.42 0.60
CA ALA A 194 -13.89 -40.57 0.87
C ALA A 194 -14.65 -41.17 -0.32
N MET A 195 -14.32 -40.79 -1.57
CA MET A 195 -14.89 -41.38 -2.78
C MET A 195 -14.47 -42.85 -2.94
N ALA A 196 -13.21 -43.20 -2.63
CA ALA A 196 -12.73 -44.58 -2.68
C ALA A 196 -13.43 -45.48 -1.63
N LEU A 197 -13.70 -44.95 -0.42
CA LEU A 197 -14.49 -45.65 0.59
C LEU A 197 -15.94 -45.85 0.12
N LEU A 198 -16.56 -44.82 -0.45
CA LEU A 198 -17.92 -44.87 -1.02
C LEU A 198 -18.04 -45.76 -2.28
N ALA A 199 -16.90 -46.11 -2.91
CA ALA A 199 -16.79 -47.10 -3.96
C ALA A 199 -16.56 -48.54 -3.45
N GLY A 200 -16.47 -48.74 -2.12
CA GLY A 200 -16.32 -50.06 -1.50
C GLY A 200 -14.88 -50.53 -1.26
N THR A 201 -13.88 -49.65 -1.37
CA THR A 201 -12.51 -50.03 -0.96
C THR A 201 -12.38 -50.12 0.56
N PRO A 202 -11.59 -51.07 1.11
CA PRO A 202 -11.45 -51.24 2.56
C PRO A 202 -10.79 -50.01 3.21
N PRO A 203 -11.12 -49.67 4.47
CA PRO A 203 -10.56 -48.50 5.16
C PRO A 203 -9.05 -48.64 5.43
N VAL A 204 -8.55 -49.87 5.56
CA VAL A 204 -7.11 -50.14 5.67
C VAL A 204 -6.50 -50.13 4.27
N GLY A 205 -5.59 -49.18 4.02
CA GLY A 205 -4.82 -49.07 2.77
C GLY A 205 -5.42 -48.13 1.69
N SER A 206 -6.68 -47.72 1.80
CA SER A 206 -7.34 -46.82 0.82
C SER A 206 -6.78 -45.39 0.77
N GLY A 207 -5.96 -44.98 1.75
CA GLY A 207 -5.14 -43.78 1.61
C GLY A 207 -4.10 -43.88 0.47
N ARG A 208 -3.59 -45.09 0.18
CA ARG A 208 -2.64 -45.31 -0.95
C ARG A 208 -3.34 -45.16 -2.30
N THR A 209 -4.58 -45.64 -2.44
CA THR A 209 -5.34 -45.46 -3.70
C THR A 209 -5.67 -44.00 -3.94
N ALA A 210 -6.06 -43.24 -2.90
CA ALA A 210 -6.27 -41.79 -2.98
C ALA A 210 -5.02 -41.03 -3.50
N VAL A 211 -3.83 -41.33 -2.95
CA VAL A 211 -2.56 -40.73 -3.40
C VAL A 211 -2.21 -41.15 -4.84
N VAL A 212 -2.34 -42.43 -5.18
CA VAL A 212 -2.04 -42.93 -6.54
C VAL A 212 -2.99 -42.32 -7.58
N SER A 213 -4.29 -42.20 -7.29
CA SER A 213 -5.25 -41.52 -8.17
C SER A 213 -4.92 -40.03 -8.37
N LEU A 214 -4.47 -39.33 -7.33
CA LEU A 214 -4.07 -37.92 -7.45
C LEU A 214 -2.78 -37.75 -8.26
N LEU A 215 -1.82 -38.67 -8.11
CA LEU A 215 -0.60 -38.70 -8.94
C LEU A 215 -0.90 -39.03 -10.41
N LEU A 216 -1.85 -39.93 -10.69
CA LEU A 216 -2.30 -40.25 -12.05
C LEU A 216 -3.03 -39.08 -12.74
N ALA A 217 -3.62 -38.16 -11.98
CA ALA A 217 -4.21 -36.94 -12.52
C ALA A 217 -3.16 -35.85 -12.84
N LEU A 218 -1.94 -35.95 -12.30
CA LEU A 218 -0.90 -34.91 -12.41
C LEU A 218 -0.38 -34.74 -13.86
N PRO A 219 -0.14 -35.79 -14.68
CA PRO A 219 0.18 -35.62 -16.10
C PRO A 219 -0.90 -34.90 -16.89
N LEU A 220 -2.18 -35.18 -16.63
CA LEU A 220 -3.30 -34.51 -17.28
C LEU A 220 -3.39 -33.03 -16.86
N MET A 221 -3.19 -32.74 -15.57
CA MET A 221 -3.06 -31.37 -15.07
C MET A 221 -1.92 -30.62 -15.78
N LEU A 222 -0.75 -31.25 -15.94
CA LEU A 222 0.41 -30.63 -16.60
C LEU A 222 0.12 -30.32 -18.08
N VAL A 223 -0.51 -31.24 -18.81
CA VAL A 223 -0.92 -31.04 -20.21
C VAL A 223 -1.90 -29.87 -20.31
N LEU A 224 -2.94 -29.82 -19.46
CA LEU A 224 -3.90 -28.72 -19.44
C LEU A 224 -3.24 -27.38 -19.06
N PHE A 225 -2.31 -27.38 -18.10
CA PHE A 225 -1.58 -26.19 -17.63
C PHE A 225 -0.63 -25.58 -18.70
N VAL A 226 -0.14 -26.40 -19.63
CA VAL A 226 0.67 -25.95 -20.77
C VAL A 226 -0.20 -25.59 -21.98
N ALA A 227 -1.26 -26.36 -22.25
CA ALA A 227 -2.11 -26.17 -23.42
C ALA A 227 -3.13 -25.03 -23.28
N MET A 228 -3.59 -24.72 -22.06
CA MET A 228 -4.57 -23.65 -21.86
C MET A 228 -3.84 -22.29 -21.73
N PRO A 229 -4.13 -21.30 -22.59
CA PRO A 229 -3.54 -19.97 -22.45
C PRO A 229 -3.98 -19.34 -21.14
N ARG A 230 -3.03 -18.83 -20.35
CA ARG A 230 -3.32 -18.11 -19.11
C ARG A 230 -3.97 -16.77 -19.43
N LEU A 231 -5.30 -16.73 -19.38
CA LEU A 231 -6.07 -15.51 -19.59
C LEU A 231 -5.71 -14.48 -18.50
N PRO A 232 -5.32 -13.25 -18.85
CA PRO A 232 -4.79 -12.26 -17.90
C PRO A 232 -5.86 -11.60 -17.01
N GLY A 233 -7.12 -12.03 -17.11
CA GLY A 233 -8.22 -11.54 -16.28
C GLY A 233 -9.45 -12.46 -16.35
N PRO A 234 -10.48 -12.21 -15.52
CA PRO A 234 -11.72 -12.98 -15.57
C PRO A 234 -12.43 -12.77 -16.92
N LEU A 235 -12.88 -13.86 -17.55
CA LEU A 235 -13.74 -13.81 -18.75
C LEU A 235 -15.06 -13.04 -18.52
N TRP A 236 -15.46 -12.91 -17.26
CA TRP A 236 -16.68 -12.23 -16.80
C TRP A 236 -16.36 -11.40 -15.56
N SER A 237 -15.54 -10.35 -15.71
CA SER A 237 -15.35 -9.35 -14.66
C SER A 237 -16.53 -8.39 -14.61
N MET A 238 -17.10 -8.18 -13.42
CA MET A 238 -17.86 -6.96 -13.13
C MET A 238 -16.86 -5.80 -13.02
N PRO A 239 -17.23 -4.54 -13.35
CA PRO A 239 -16.34 -3.40 -13.17
C PRO A 239 -15.96 -3.25 -11.69
N ASP A 240 -14.69 -3.51 -11.36
CA ASP A 240 -14.20 -3.41 -9.99
C ASP A 240 -14.35 -1.97 -9.50
N SER A 241 -15.29 -1.76 -8.58
CA SER A 241 -15.68 -0.45 -8.02
C SER A 241 -14.61 0.12 -7.08
N ARG A 242 -13.38 -0.39 -7.18
CA ARG A 242 -12.18 -0.02 -6.45
C ARG A 242 -11.06 0.21 -7.46
N HIS A 243 -11.20 1.27 -8.26
CA HIS A 243 -10.05 1.94 -8.88
C HIS A 243 -9.22 2.60 -7.76
N THR A 244 -8.59 1.77 -6.91
CA THR A 244 -7.58 2.22 -5.95
C THR A 244 -6.25 2.06 -6.63
N ALA A 245 -5.69 3.20 -7.04
CA ALA A 245 -4.35 3.37 -7.59
C ALA A 245 -3.32 2.44 -6.92
N SER A 246 -2.48 1.79 -7.72
CA SER A 246 -1.32 1.03 -7.20
C SER A 246 -0.29 1.96 -6.55
N THR A 247 -0.28 3.23 -6.99
CA THR A 247 0.43 4.35 -6.37
C THR A 247 -0.29 4.96 -5.17
N GLY A 248 -1.57 4.63 -4.96
CA GLY A 248 -2.47 5.30 -4.03
C GLY A 248 -2.93 6.70 -4.47
N LEU A 249 -2.32 7.30 -5.50
CA LEU A 249 -2.59 8.67 -5.92
C LEU A 249 -3.80 8.74 -6.86
N ALA A 250 -4.74 9.64 -6.57
CA ALA A 250 -5.85 9.96 -7.47
C ALA A 250 -5.49 11.15 -8.37
N ASP A 251 -6.23 11.32 -9.48
CA ASP A 251 -6.05 12.42 -10.45
C ASP A 251 -6.45 13.81 -9.91
N SER A 252 -6.77 13.91 -8.63
CA SER A 252 -6.91 15.16 -7.89
C SER A 252 -6.54 14.98 -6.41
N MET A 253 -6.18 16.09 -5.77
CA MET A 253 -5.71 16.19 -4.38
C MET A 253 -6.58 17.19 -3.62
N GLU A 254 -7.12 16.77 -2.48
CA GLU A 254 -7.88 17.61 -1.54
C GLU A 254 -7.18 17.61 -0.16
N PRO A 255 -7.34 18.66 0.66
CA PRO A 255 -6.86 18.65 2.04
C PRO A 255 -7.42 17.45 2.82
N GLY A 256 -6.56 16.48 3.14
CA GLY A 256 -6.92 15.22 3.80
C GLY A 256 -7.07 14.00 2.87
N SER A 257 -6.74 14.08 1.56
CA SER A 257 -6.79 12.92 0.68
C SER A 257 -5.55 12.02 0.81
N ILE A 258 -4.34 12.59 0.89
CA ILE A 258 -3.09 11.81 0.96
C ILE A 258 -2.93 11.17 2.35
N SER A 259 -3.46 11.77 3.42
CA SER A 259 -3.38 11.20 4.78
C SER A 259 -4.02 9.80 4.89
N GLN A 260 -5.00 9.49 4.05
CA GLN A 260 -5.70 8.20 3.99
C GLN A 260 -4.88 7.08 3.34
N LEU A 261 -3.77 7.41 2.67
CA LEU A 261 -2.89 6.45 2.01
C LEU A 261 -1.84 5.88 2.98
N ILE A 262 -1.42 6.68 3.96
CA ILE A 262 -0.33 6.38 4.91
C ILE A 262 -0.53 5.08 5.72
N PRO A 263 -1.76 4.67 6.12
CA PRO A 263 -1.99 3.39 6.79
C PRO A 263 -1.76 2.15 5.91
N ARG A 264 -1.58 2.30 4.58
CA ARG A 264 -1.28 1.19 3.68
C ARG A 264 0.21 0.96 3.62
N HIS A 265 0.62 -0.31 3.65
CA HIS A 265 2.02 -0.73 3.57
C HIS A 265 2.28 -1.58 2.31
N ASP A 266 1.41 -1.44 1.31
CA ASP A 266 1.48 -2.09 0.02
C ASP A 266 2.72 -1.58 -0.77
N PRO A 267 3.62 -2.46 -1.27
CA PRO A 267 4.79 -2.01 -2.02
C PRO A 267 4.42 -1.44 -3.39
N VAL A 268 4.48 -0.11 -3.54
CA VAL A 268 4.18 0.58 -4.81
C VAL A 268 5.23 0.27 -5.89
N PHE A 269 6.50 0.53 -5.59
CA PHE A 269 7.62 0.32 -6.51
C PHE A 269 8.91 0.01 -5.75
N SER A 270 9.92 -0.47 -6.47
CA SER A 270 11.28 -0.69 -5.96
C SER A 270 12.31 -0.11 -6.92
N VAL A 271 13.45 0.35 -6.39
CA VAL A 271 14.54 0.93 -7.19
C VAL A 271 15.87 0.35 -6.79
N VAL A 272 16.68 0.01 -7.79
CA VAL A 272 18.11 -0.31 -7.63
C VAL A 272 18.90 0.75 -8.37
N PHE A 273 19.72 1.52 -7.64
CA PHE A 273 20.66 2.47 -8.22
C PHE A 273 21.92 1.73 -8.70
N ASN A 274 22.53 2.22 -9.79
CA ASN A 274 23.82 1.70 -10.27
C ASN A 274 24.99 2.21 -9.41
N GLU A 275 24.80 3.34 -8.75
CA GLU A 275 25.73 4.02 -7.83
C GLU A 275 25.20 3.97 -6.39
N PRO A 276 26.00 4.35 -5.36
CA PRO A 276 25.51 4.53 -4.01
C PRO A 276 24.28 5.44 -3.97
N ALA A 277 23.19 4.97 -3.35
CA ALA A 277 21.88 5.62 -3.44
C ALA A 277 21.91 7.09 -2.93
N PRO A 278 21.15 8.01 -3.57
CA PRO A 278 21.08 9.41 -3.16
C PRO A 278 20.69 9.59 -1.68
N PRO A 279 21.16 10.66 -1.01
CA PRO A 279 20.72 10.97 0.35
C PRO A 279 19.20 11.20 0.37
N ARG A 280 18.50 10.74 1.42
CA ARG A 280 17.02 10.70 1.47
C ARG A 280 16.32 12.00 1.04
N ARG A 281 16.91 13.17 1.32
CA ARG A 281 16.41 14.50 0.92
C ARG A 281 16.34 14.75 -0.61
N ALA A 282 17.01 13.92 -1.41
CA ALA A 282 16.97 13.97 -2.87
C ALA A 282 16.04 12.91 -3.48
N LEU A 283 15.48 11.99 -2.68
CA LEU A 283 14.59 10.91 -3.14
C LEU A 283 13.14 11.40 -3.35
N TYR A 284 12.99 12.49 -4.11
CA TYR A 284 11.70 12.98 -4.56
C TYR A 284 11.27 12.24 -5.82
N TRP A 285 10.21 11.43 -5.70
CA TRP A 285 9.67 10.62 -6.79
C TRP A 285 8.48 11.32 -7.42
N ARG A 286 8.70 11.92 -8.59
CA ARG A 286 7.71 12.61 -9.40
C ARG A 286 6.86 11.57 -10.14
N VAL A 287 5.55 11.59 -9.91
CA VAL A 287 4.57 10.69 -10.56
C VAL A 287 3.61 11.49 -11.44
N MET A 288 3.09 12.58 -10.87
CA MET A 288 2.14 13.49 -11.50
C MET A 288 2.36 14.92 -11.00
N THR A 289 1.79 15.89 -11.70
CA THR A 289 1.67 17.29 -11.27
C THR A 289 0.20 17.67 -11.23
N PHE A 290 -0.20 18.56 -10.33
CA PHE A 290 -1.50 19.23 -10.36
C PHE A 290 -1.28 20.68 -10.77
N ASP A 291 -2.03 21.15 -11.77
CA ASP A 291 -1.82 22.43 -12.43
C ASP A 291 -3.05 23.37 -12.37
N ASP A 292 -4.21 22.88 -11.94
CA ASP A 292 -5.41 23.68 -11.72
C ASP A 292 -5.92 23.60 -10.27
N PHE A 293 -6.64 24.65 -9.84
CA PHE A 293 -7.20 24.77 -8.50
C PHE A 293 -8.62 25.36 -8.56
N ASP A 294 -9.62 24.62 -8.09
CA ASP A 294 -11.04 25.02 -8.17
C ASP A 294 -11.52 25.86 -6.96
N GLY A 295 -10.67 26.03 -5.95
CA GLY A 295 -10.97 26.71 -4.69
C GLY A 295 -10.91 25.78 -3.47
N GLN A 296 -10.98 24.46 -3.67
CA GLN A 296 -10.85 23.43 -2.64
C GLN A 296 -9.85 22.32 -3.03
N ARG A 297 -9.87 21.91 -4.30
CA ARG A 297 -9.16 20.76 -4.87
C ARG A 297 -8.14 21.20 -5.89
N TRP A 298 -6.99 20.52 -5.90
CA TRP A 298 -5.99 20.61 -6.96
C TRP A 298 -6.19 19.44 -7.94
N SER A 299 -6.16 19.71 -9.24
CA SER A 299 -6.35 18.70 -10.30
C SER A 299 -5.32 18.85 -11.42
N ASN A 300 -5.23 17.85 -12.30
CA ASN A 300 -4.49 17.98 -13.56
C ASN A 300 -5.46 18.20 -14.71
N LEU A 301 -5.43 19.39 -15.31
CA LEU A 301 -6.32 19.77 -16.41
C LEU A 301 -5.72 19.47 -17.80
N HIS A 302 -4.50 18.93 -17.83
CA HIS A 302 -3.73 18.56 -19.02
C HIS A 302 -3.55 19.68 -20.07
N ALA A 303 -3.70 20.94 -19.67
CA ALA A 303 -3.82 22.08 -20.58
C ALA A 303 -2.52 22.40 -21.34
N ILE A 304 -1.36 22.23 -20.70
CA ILE A 304 -0.05 22.54 -21.28
C ILE A 304 0.62 21.25 -21.77
N GLN A 305 0.54 20.99 -23.09
CA GLN A 305 0.95 19.70 -23.66
C GLN A 305 2.45 19.53 -23.93
N GLN A 306 3.23 20.62 -24.06
CA GLN A 306 4.66 20.57 -24.39
C GLN A 306 5.51 21.57 -23.59
N GLU A 307 5.62 21.37 -22.28
CA GLU A 307 6.58 22.12 -21.47
C GLU A 307 8.03 21.75 -21.89
N ARG A 308 8.69 22.62 -22.65
CA ARG A 308 10.09 22.42 -23.12
C ARG A 308 11.09 22.75 -22.02
N VAL A 309 11.18 21.86 -21.03
CA VAL A 309 12.14 21.93 -19.93
C VAL A 309 13.56 21.76 -20.45
N SER A 310 14.36 22.84 -20.45
CA SER A 310 15.82 22.75 -20.58
C SER A 310 16.43 22.54 -19.20
N LEU A 311 17.11 21.40 -18.99
CA LEU A 311 17.84 21.12 -17.75
C LEU A 311 19.30 21.61 -17.87
N SER A 312 19.80 22.26 -16.81
CA SER A 312 21.19 22.71 -16.73
C SER A 312 21.82 22.32 -15.39
N GLY A 313 22.95 21.61 -15.43
CA GLY A 313 23.58 21.04 -14.24
C GLY A 313 22.77 19.90 -13.61
N GLY A 314 22.96 19.71 -12.30
CA GLY A 314 22.44 18.56 -11.55
C GLY A 314 23.33 17.31 -11.67
N GLN A 315 23.15 16.35 -10.75
CA GLN A 315 23.80 15.05 -10.82
C GLN A 315 22.90 14.07 -11.56
N VAL A 316 23.44 13.37 -12.56
CA VAL A 316 22.72 12.31 -13.27
C VAL A 316 22.79 11.02 -12.47
N TRP A 317 21.63 10.38 -12.26
CA TRP A 317 21.48 9.12 -11.55
C TRP A 317 20.92 8.06 -12.49
N HIS A 318 21.64 6.94 -12.63
CA HIS A 318 21.19 5.77 -13.38
C HIS A 318 20.62 4.71 -12.44
N TYR A 319 19.40 4.22 -12.74
CA TYR A 319 18.69 3.29 -11.88
C TYR A 319 17.74 2.36 -12.64
N SER A 320 17.45 1.22 -12.02
CA SER A 320 16.40 0.29 -12.45
C SER A 320 15.18 0.43 -11.54
N LEU A 321 14.11 1.02 -12.07
CA LEU A 321 12.78 1.07 -11.45
C LEU A 321 12.06 -0.26 -11.74
N THR A 322 11.53 -0.94 -10.73
CA THR A 322 10.58 -2.05 -10.93
C THR A 322 9.25 -1.66 -10.28
N THR A 323 8.23 -1.45 -11.10
CA THR A 323 6.90 -0.93 -10.70
C THR A 323 5.80 -1.64 -11.48
N ARG A 324 4.57 -1.62 -10.96
CA ARG A 324 3.38 -1.77 -11.80
C ARG A 324 3.02 -0.38 -12.34
N PRO A 325 2.98 -0.16 -13.66
CA PRO A 325 2.47 1.09 -14.23
C PRO A 325 0.98 1.24 -13.95
N GLU A 326 0.52 2.47 -13.88
CA GLU A 326 -0.87 2.80 -13.56
C GLU A 326 -1.33 3.88 -14.54
N GLU A 327 -2.23 3.54 -15.47
CA GLU A 327 -2.56 4.39 -16.63
C GLU A 327 -1.31 4.81 -17.43
N GLY A 328 -0.27 3.97 -17.39
CA GLY A 328 1.04 4.24 -17.94
C GLY A 328 1.86 5.30 -17.19
N ARG A 329 1.44 5.81 -16.02
CA ARG A 329 2.25 6.69 -15.14
C ARG A 329 3.43 5.91 -14.56
N LEU A 330 4.61 6.52 -14.48
CA LEU A 330 5.84 5.92 -13.93
C LEU A 330 6.51 6.85 -12.91
N PRO A 331 6.75 6.41 -11.66
CA PRO A 331 7.52 7.18 -10.68
C PRO A 331 8.98 7.39 -11.12
N ALA A 332 9.38 8.64 -11.32
CA ALA A 332 10.74 9.01 -11.70
C ALA A 332 11.40 9.89 -10.62
N LEU A 333 12.73 9.77 -10.46
CA LEU A 333 13.47 10.65 -9.56
C LEU A 333 13.55 12.07 -10.15
N ASP A 334 13.22 13.08 -9.35
CA ASP A 334 13.42 14.52 -9.62
C ASP A 334 13.00 14.95 -11.05
N TYR A 335 13.95 15.09 -11.98
CA TYR A 335 13.69 15.27 -13.41
C TYR A 335 14.19 14.06 -14.24
N PRO A 336 13.28 13.23 -14.80
CA PRO A 336 13.66 12.15 -15.72
C PRO A 336 14.31 12.69 -17.01
N LEU A 337 15.28 11.93 -17.52
CA LEU A 337 15.93 12.17 -18.82
C LEU A 337 15.32 11.26 -19.89
N PRO A 338 15.18 11.74 -21.15
CA PRO A 338 14.77 10.87 -22.25
C PRO A 338 15.91 9.89 -22.58
N GLY A 339 15.60 8.60 -22.71
CA GLY A 339 16.65 7.59 -22.97
C GLY A 339 16.22 6.11 -22.97
N SER A 340 14.94 5.80 -22.77
CA SER A 340 14.39 4.45 -22.87
C SER A 340 13.32 4.40 -23.94
N ALA A 341 13.42 3.43 -24.86
CA ALA A 341 12.49 3.25 -25.97
C ALA A 341 11.04 2.92 -25.54
N ASP A 342 10.86 2.51 -24.30
CA ASP A 342 9.57 2.07 -23.75
C ASP A 342 8.87 3.19 -22.96
N THR A 343 9.48 4.39 -22.87
CA THR A 343 9.00 5.50 -22.04
C THR A 343 9.10 6.84 -22.76
N ALA A 344 8.09 7.69 -22.57
CA ALA A 344 8.10 9.09 -23.01
C ALA A 344 8.05 10.03 -21.81
N LEU A 345 8.68 11.21 -21.96
CA LEU A 345 8.38 12.34 -21.09
C LEU A 345 6.96 12.83 -21.37
N ALA A 346 6.24 13.19 -20.31
CA ALA A 346 4.92 13.76 -20.36
C ALA A 346 4.91 15.13 -19.66
N GLN A 347 3.72 15.74 -19.61
CA GLN A 347 3.50 17.09 -19.10
C GLN A 347 4.06 17.30 -17.69
N GLY A 348 4.49 18.52 -17.37
CA GLY A 348 5.03 18.84 -16.05
C GLY A 348 6.31 18.07 -15.70
N GLY A 349 7.10 17.65 -16.69
CA GLY A 349 8.32 16.85 -16.50
C GLY A 349 8.09 15.45 -15.92
N THR A 350 6.90 14.88 -16.09
CA THR A 350 6.56 13.53 -15.61
C THR A 350 7.01 12.44 -16.59
N LEU A 351 7.03 11.17 -16.16
CA LEU A 351 7.39 10.03 -17.04
C LEU A 351 6.18 9.12 -17.27
N ARG A 352 5.97 8.70 -18.52
CA ARG A 352 4.96 7.71 -18.89
C ARG A 352 5.55 6.58 -19.75
N GLN A 353 4.87 5.44 -19.73
CA GLN A 353 5.12 4.28 -20.57
C GLN A 353 4.51 4.48 -21.97
N LEU A 354 5.23 4.08 -23.02
CA LEU A 354 4.76 4.15 -24.42
C LEU A 354 3.86 2.96 -24.79
N ILE A 355 4.30 1.74 -24.44
CA ILE A 355 3.56 0.50 -24.73
C ILE A 355 2.68 0.18 -23.53
N LYS A 356 1.38 0.48 -23.57
CA LYS A 356 0.49 0.23 -22.42
C LYS A 356 0.48 -1.26 -22.03
N ASN A 357 1.07 -1.55 -20.87
CA ASN A 357 0.97 -2.82 -20.17
C ASN A 357 1.08 -2.54 -18.66
N ASP A 358 0.02 -2.87 -17.92
CA ASP A 358 -0.15 -2.63 -16.49
C ASP A 358 0.36 -3.83 -15.63
N ASP A 359 1.27 -4.65 -16.18
CA ASP A 359 2.04 -5.69 -15.48
C ASP A 359 3.21 -5.12 -14.63
N LEU A 360 3.71 -5.93 -13.69
CA LEU A 360 4.94 -5.60 -12.95
C LEU A 360 6.17 -5.66 -13.89
N ARG A 361 6.79 -4.51 -14.18
CA ARG A 361 7.85 -4.40 -15.18
C ARG A 361 9.05 -3.58 -14.68
N ARG A 362 10.24 -3.89 -15.21
CA ARG A 362 11.49 -3.20 -14.90
C ARG A 362 11.88 -2.23 -16.02
N TYR A 363 12.04 -0.97 -15.66
CA TYR A 363 12.49 0.13 -16.51
C TYR A 363 13.92 0.52 -16.14
N ARG A 364 14.78 0.70 -17.13
CA ARG A 364 16.11 1.32 -16.96
C ARG A 364 15.97 2.81 -17.26
N LEU A 365 16.20 3.63 -16.24
CA LEU A 365 15.95 5.07 -16.27
C LEU A 365 17.21 5.85 -15.91
N ALA A 366 17.21 7.12 -16.34
CA ALA A 366 18.16 8.13 -15.90
C ALA A 366 17.38 9.37 -15.47
N SER A 367 17.84 10.05 -14.43
CA SER A 367 17.29 11.33 -13.97
C SER A 367 18.41 12.30 -13.63
N ALA A 368 18.22 13.58 -13.91
CA ALA A 368 19.06 14.63 -13.32
C ALA A 368 18.38 15.11 -12.01
N SER A 369 19.13 15.12 -10.90
CA SER A 369 18.65 15.66 -9.63
C SER A 369 19.43 16.90 -9.21
N GLY A 370 18.72 17.90 -8.69
CA GLY A 370 19.26 19.22 -8.39
C GLY A 370 19.67 20.01 -9.65
N ALA A 371 19.07 19.70 -10.80
CA ALA A 371 19.25 20.46 -12.04
C ALA A 371 18.48 21.79 -12.00
N SER A 372 19.07 22.84 -12.56
CA SER A 372 18.35 24.11 -12.80
C SER A 372 17.41 23.94 -14.00
N VAL A 373 16.12 24.11 -13.76
CA VAL A 373 15.08 24.10 -14.79
C VAL A 373 14.97 25.46 -15.46
N TYR A 374 15.24 25.50 -16.75
CA TYR A 374 15.02 26.67 -17.61
C TYR A 374 13.85 26.37 -18.56
N ALA A 375 12.64 26.63 -18.09
CA ALA A 375 11.43 26.68 -18.90
C ALA A 375 11.06 28.15 -19.17
N ARG A 376 11.16 28.61 -20.43
CA ARG A 376 10.65 29.94 -20.83
C ARG A 376 9.16 29.79 -21.16
N LEU A 377 8.32 29.91 -20.14
CA LEU A 377 6.86 29.90 -20.28
C LEU A 377 6.40 31.04 -21.21
N SER A 378 5.53 30.71 -22.16
CA SER A 378 4.80 31.68 -22.98
C SER A 378 3.80 32.50 -22.16
N ALA A 379 3.30 33.61 -22.70
CA ALA A 379 2.28 34.41 -22.03
C ALA A 379 0.99 33.62 -21.72
N GLN A 380 0.64 32.64 -22.55
CA GLN A 380 -0.52 31.77 -22.32
C GLN A 380 -0.27 30.78 -21.16
N GLU A 381 0.92 30.18 -21.09
CA GLU A 381 1.31 29.32 -19.96
C GLU A 381 1.39 30.11 -18.65
N GLN A 382 1.96 31.32 -18.67
CA GLN A 382 2.00 32.21 -17.50
C GLN A 382 0.59 32.60 -17.03
N ALA A 383 -0.32 32.96 -17.95
CA ALA A 383 -1.71 33.29 -17.63
C ALA A 383 -2.49 32.08 -17.09
N PHE A 384 -2.24 30.88 -17.62
CA PHE A 384 -2.80 29.64 -17.11
C PHE A 384 -2.29 29.32 -15.69
N TYR A 385 -0.97 29.33 -15.48
CA TYR A 385 -0.41 29.01 -14.17
C TYR A 385 -0.75 30.05 -13.09
N ARG A 386 -0.91 31.35 -13.41
CA ARG A 386 -1.39 32.36 -12.44
C ARG A 386 -2.91 32.38 -12.23
N ARG A 387 -3.67 31.48 -12.89
CA ARG A 387 -5.12 31.38 -12.69
C ARG A 387 -5.46 30.91 -11.28
N LEU A 388 -6.32 31.66 -10.59
CA LEU A 388 -6.92 31.33 -9.30
C LEU A 388 -8.38 31.79 -9.23
N PRO A 389 -9.33 30.96 -8.74
CA PRO A 389 -10.72 31.33 -8.53
C PRO A 389 -10.89 32.32 -7.36
N ALA A 390 -12.09 32.90 -7.24
CA ALA A 390 -12.43 33.81 -6.14
C ALA A 390 -12.32 33.13 -4.76
N GLY A 391 -12.14 33.94 -3.72
CA GLY A 391 -11.90 33.47 -2.35
C GLY A 391 -10.41 33.46 -1.96
N ASN A 392 -10.16 32.97 -0.75
CA ASN A 392 -8.91 33.06 0.01
C ASN A 392 -8.32 34.49 0.06
N PRO A 393 -9.10 35.51 0.47
CA PRO A 393 -8.66 36.91 0.47
C PRO A 393 -7.45 37.17 1.38
N GLN A 394 -7.32 36.48 2.51
CA GLN A 394 -6.20 36.71 3.44
C GLN A 394 -4.89 36.15 2.86
N ALA A 395 -4.93 35.00 2.19
CA ALA A 395 -3.78 34.43 1.49
C ALA A 395 -3.36 35.30 0.29
N ARG A 396 -4.32 35.86 -0.46
CA ARG A 396 -4.03 36.83 -1.53
C ARG A 396 -3.31 38.06 -1.00
N GLN A 397 -3.85 38.70 0.05
CA GLN A 397 -3.21 39.85 0.69
C GLN A 397 -1.81 39.50 1.26
N LEU A 398 -1.63 38.29 1.81
CA LEU A 398 -0.32 37.81 2.26
C LEU A 398 0.66 37.70 1.09
N ALA A 399 0.27 37.06 -0.02
CA ALA A 399 1.12 36.89 -1.21
C ALA A 399 1.57 38.23 -1.79
N GLU A 400 0.65 39.17 -1.98
CA GLU A 400 0.93 40.55 -2.42
C GLU A 400 1.89 41.26 -1.44
N SER A 401 1.65 41.14 -0.13
CA SER A 401 2.51 41.76 0.89
C SER A 401 3.92 41.16 0.93
N LEU A 402 4.09 39.88 0.59
CA LEU A 402 5.39 39.23 0.49
C LEU A 402 6.11 39.69 -0.79
N TRP A 403 5.38 39.78 -1.90
CA TRP A 403 5.90 40.27 -3.18
C TRP A 403 6.40 41.71 -3.10
N GLN A 404 5.60 42.63 -2.55
CA GLN A 404 5.99 44.04 -2.35
C GLN A 404 7.24 44.25 -1.48
N ARG A 405 7.66 43.24 -0.70
CA ARG A 405 8.87 43.26 0.13
C ARG A 405 10.03 42.43 -0.43
N SER A 406 9.84 41.75 -1.56
CA SER A 406 10.81 40.83 -2.16
C SER A 406 11.47 41.46 -3.40
N PRO A 407 12.81 41.54 -3.48
CA PRO A 407 13.49 42.06 -4.67
C PRO A 407 13.47 41.10 -5.88
N ASP A 408 13.30 39.80 -5.66
CA ASP A 408 13.19 38.78 -6.71
C ASP A 408 12.37 37.56 -6.26
N ASP A 409 12.07 36.67 -7.21
CA ASP A 409 11.34 35.41 -7.00
C ASP A 409 11.99 34.53 -5.90
N ARG A 410 13.31 34.57 -5.78
CA ARG A 410 14.07 33.75 -4.82
C ARG A 410 13.89 34.26 -3.39
N ALA A 411 13.95 35.58 -3.20
CA ALA A 411 13.63 36.22 -1.94
C ALA A 411 12.15 36.00 -1.56
N TRP A 412 11.23 36.04 -2.53
CA TRP A 412 9.81 35.72 -2.29
C TRP A 412 9.63 34.28 -1.80
N VAL A 413 10.24 33.29 -2.48
CA VAL A 413 10.19 31.88 -2.05
C VAL A 413 10.81 31.70 -0.67
N GLN A 414 11.93 32.38 -0.38
CA GLN A 414 12.54 32.34 0.95
C GLN A 414 11.61 32.93 2.02
N ALA A 415 11.01 34.09 1.79
CA ALA A 415 10.08 34.72 2.73
C ALA A 415 8.81 33.87 2.98
N ALA A 416 8.26 33.23 1.94
CA ALA A 416 7.15 32.29 2.07
C ALA A 416 7.55 31.04 2.88
N LEU A 417 8.74 30.48 2.65
CA LEU A 417 9.26 29.35 3.44
C LEU A 417 9.59 29.75 4.89
N GLU A 418 10.02 30.98 5.15
CA GLU A 418 10.25 31.49 6.49
C GLU A 418 8.93 31.72 7.25
N HIS A 419 7.88 32.22 6.59
CA HIS A 419 6.53 32.28 7.16
C HIS A 419 6.09 30.89 7.69
N PHE A 420 6.21 29.84 6.88
CA PHE A 420 5.90 28.46 7.31
C PHE A 420 6.79 27.95 8.46
N ARG A 421 8.02 28.46 8.61
CA ARG A 421 8.96 28.04 9.67
C ARG A 421 8.80 28.80 10.99
N LEU A 422 8.31 30.04 10.95
CA LEU A 422 8.27 30.95 12.12
C LEU A 422 6.89 31.04 12.77
N GLU A 423 5.81 30.95 11.98
CA GLU A 423 4.42 31.16 12.46
C GLU A 423 3.81 29.96 13.22
N GLY A 424 4.64 29.02 13.69
CA GLY A 424 4.20 27.92 14.57
C GLY A 424 3.39 26.82 13.89
N PHE A 425 3.50 26.68 12.56
CA PHE A 425 2.88 25.59 11.79
C PHE A 425 3.28 24.20 12.30
N ARG A 426 2.35 23.24 12.20
CA ARG A 426 2.51 21.87 12.70
C ARG A 426 2.21 20.83 11.61
N TYR A 427 3.11 19.88 11.45
CA TYR A 427 2.95 18.76 10.54
C TYR A 427 2.21 17.61 11.24
N THR A 428 1.08 17.15 10.70
CA THR A 428 0.23 16.12 11.32
C THR A 428 -0.44 15.23 10.28
N LEU A 429 -0.71 13.97 10.63
CA LEU A 429 -1.47 13.03 9.79
C LEU A 429 -2.99 13.21 9.95
N THR A 430 -3.43 13.87 11.02
CA THR A 430 -4.84 14.12 11.35
C THR A 430 -5.08 15.63 11.49
N PRO A 431 -4.99 16.40 10.39
CA PRO A 431 -5.31 17.82 10.42
C PRO A 431 -6.81 18.06 10.65
N PRO A 432 -7.21 19.25 11.16
CA PRO A 432 -8.61 19.65 11.16
C PRO A 432 -9.17 19.69 9.73
N ARG A 433 -10.46 19.37 9.57
CA ARG A 433 -11.15 19.56 8.29
C ARG A 433 -11.21 21.05 7.96
N LEU A 434 -10.87 21.39 6.72
CA LEU A 434 -10.99 22.73 6.17
C LEU A 434 -12.25 22.80 5.29
N ALA A 435 -12.85 23.98 5.16
CA ALA A 435 -14.01 24.23 4.31
C ALA A 435 -13.69 25.35 3.30
N GLU A 436 -14.68 26.17 2.93
CA GLU A 436 -14.51 27.34 2.06
C GLU A 436 -13.37 28.25 2.52
N ASN A 437 -12.60 28.77 1.56
CA ASN A 437 -11.34 29.48 1.81
C ASN A 437 -10.32 28.62 2.57
N SER A 438 -10.13 27.38 2.12
CA SER A 438 -9.26 26.37 2.78
C SER A 438 -7.81 26.83 2.98
N ILE A 439 -7.27 27.67 2.09
CA ILE A 439 -5.91 28.21 2.22
C ILE A 439 -5.85 29.23 3.36
N ASP A 440 -6.86 30.11 3.49
CA ASP A 440 -6.96 31.05 4.62
C ASP A 440 -7.14 30.27 5.95
N GLN A 441 -8.02 29.26 5.97
CA GLN A 441 -8.23 28.42 7.15
C GLN A 441 -6.93 27.69 7.57
N PHE A 442 -6.11 27.24 6.63
CA PHE A 442 -4.81 26.63 6.93
C PHE A 442 -3.78 27.64 7.44
N LEU A 443 -3.60 28.77 6.75
CA LEU A 443 -2.56 29.76 7.07
C LEU A 443 -2.82 30.55 8.36
N PHE A 444 -4.07 30.92 8.63
CA PHE A 444 -4.41 31.86 9.70
C PHE A 444 -5.16 31.24 10.88
N LEU A 445 -5.90 30.14 10.69
CA LEU A 445 -6.71 29.54 11.78
C LEU A 445 -6.10 28.25 12.33
N THR A 446 -5.91 27.22 11.50
CA THR A 446 -5.55 25.87 11.99
C THR A 446 -4.05 25.67 12.13
N ARG A 447 -3.26 26.19 11.19
CA ARG A 447 -1.80 26.02 11.06
C ARG A 447 -1.33 24.56 11.21
N GLN A 448 -2.18 23.63 10.84
CA GLN A 448 -2.03 22.18 11.03
C GLN A 448 -2.39 21.46 9.74
N GLY A 449 -1.46 20.67 9.21
CA GLY A 449 -1.61 20.07 7.88
C GLY A 449 -0.65 18.91 7.61
N PHE A 450 -0.92 18.18 6.54
CA PHE A 450 0.02 17.24 5.90
C PHE A 450 0.61 17.86 4.62
N CYS A 451 1.51 17.19 3.89
CA CYS A 451 2.25 17.77 2.76
C CYS A 451 1.38 18.49 1.72
N GLU A 452 0.21 17.95 1.38
CA GLU A 452 -0.80 18.54 0.49
C GLU A 452 -1.25 19.95 0.92
N HIS A 453 -1.30 20.25 2.22
CA HIS A 453 -1.72 21.55 2.75
C HIS A 453 -0.62 22.60 2.52
N TYR A 454 0.63 22.26 2.84
CA TYR A 454 1.79 23.13 2.64
C TYR A 454 2.06 23.35 1.14
N ALA A 455 1.98 22.29 0.33
CA ALA A 455 2.17 22.38 -1.12
C ALA A 455 1.06 23.21 -1.79
N GLY A 456 -0.21 22.95 -1.45
CA GLY A 456 -1.34 23.71 -1.97
C GLY A 456 -1.29 25.18 -1.57
N ALA A 457 -0.98 25.48 -0.30
CA ALA A 457 -0.88 26.85 0.18
C ALA A 457 0.30 27.62 -0.42
N LEU A 458 1.50 27.02 -0.48
CA LEU A 458 2.66 27.65 -1.12
C LEU A 458 2.40 27.91 -2.62
N THR A 459 1.77 26.96 -3.31
CA THR A 459 1.41 27.12 -4.73
C THR A 459 0.33 28.18 -4.93
N PHE A 460 -0.69 28.25 -4.05
CA PHE A 460 -1.68 29.31 -4.08
C PHE A 460 -1.03 30.70 -3.89
N LEU A 461 -0.18 30.84 -2.87
CA LEU A 461 0.55 32.09 -2.60
C LEU A 461 1.42 32.50 -3.81
N ALA A 462 2.10 31.55 -4.45
CA ALA A 462 2.96 31.82 -5.61
C ALA A 462 2.18 32.24 -6.88
N ARG A 463 0.90 31.85 -6.98
CA ARG A 463 -0.02 32.27 -8.06
C ARG A 463 -0.76 33.57 -7.77
N ALA A 464 -0.83 33.97 -6.50
CA ALA A 464 -1.50 35.19 -6.04
C ALA A 464 -0.59 36.42 -5.97
N ALA A 465 0.73 36.25 -6.13
CA ALA A 465 1.68 37.31 -6.44
C ALA A 465 1.68 37.64 -7.94
#